data_AF-A0A434F4A6-F1
#
_entry.id   AF-A0A434F4A6-F1
#
_cell.length_a   1.000
_cell.length_b   1.000
_cell.length_c   1.000
_cell.angle_alpha   90.00
_cell.angle_beta   90.00
_cell.angle_gamma   90.00
#
_symmetry.space_group_name_H-M   'P 1'
#
loop_
_entity.id
_entity.type
_entity.pdbx_description
1 polymer ?
#
loop_
_entity_poly.entity_id
_entity_poly.type
_entity_poly.pdbx_seq_one_letter_code
_entity_poly.pdbx_strand_id
1 'polypeptide(L)' 'MAIYKSNGDRVPDHILKMAEDAKSGNVDRREFLALASVFGASTAMAYGMLGLAAPTPARAE' A
#
# COMPACT_ATOMS: atom_id res chain seq x y z
N MET A 1 -7.32 -18.46 20.96
CA MET A 1 -7.09 -17.88 19.63
C MET A 1 -5.83 -17.04 19.73
N ALA A 2 -4.70 -17.46 19.14
CA ALA A 2 -3.50 -16.64 19.13
C ALA A 2 -3.69 -15.52 18.11
N ILE A 3 -3.78 -14.27 18.56
CA ILE A 3 -3.80 -13.11 17.66
C ILE A 3 -2.35 -12.84 17.29
N TYR A 4 -1.97 -13.18 16.06
CA TYR A 4 -0.65 -12.85 15.54
C TYR A 4 -0.61 -11.34 15.26
N LYS A 5 0.01 -10.59 16.18
CA LYS A 5 0.12 -9.14 16.07
C LYS A 5 1.23 -8.82 15.07
N SER A 6 0.88 -8.51 13.82
CA SER A 6 1.78 -8.04 12.75
C SER A 6 2.27 -6.60 13.01
N ASN A 7 2.62 -6.29 14.25
CA ASN A 7 2.92 -4.96 14.76
C ASN A 7 4.31 -4.45 14.36
N GLY A 8 4.78 -4.83 13.17
CA GLY A 8 5.92 -4.18 12.55
C GLY A 8 5.41 -3.02 11.73
N ASP A 9 5.97 -1.83 11.92
CA ASP A 9 5.77 -0.66 11.04
C ASP A 9 6.34 -0.89 9.61
N ARG A 10 6.42 -2.15 9.18
CA ARG A 10 7.14 -2.63 8.01
C ARG A 10 6.31 -3.67 7.30
N VAL A 11 6.00 -3.40 6.04
CA VAL A 11 5.49 -4.40 5.10
C VAL A 11 6.64 -5.32 4.66
N PRO A 12 6.33 -6.51 4.13
CA PRO A 12 7.35 -7.39 3.54
C PRO A 12 8.14 -6.71 2.41
N ASP A 13 9.40 -7.09 2.23
CA ASP A 13 10.30 -6.52 1.22
C ASP A 13 9.78 -6.66 -0.22
N HIS A 14 8.96 -7.67 -0.51
CA HIS A 14 8.35 -7.83 -1.83
C HIS A 14 7.34 -6.72 -2.15
N ILE A 15 6.64 -6.17 -1.14
CA ILE A 15 5.75 -5.01 -1.32
C ILE A 15 6.55 -3.74 -1.57
N LEU A 16 7.72 -3.60 -0.95
CA LEU A 16 8.62 -2.48 -1.23
C LEU A 16 9.13 -2.51 -2.67
N LYS A 17 9.53 -3.68 -3.18
CA LYS A 17 9.93 -3.82 -4.59
C LYS A 17 8.78 -3.53 -5.54
N MET A 18 7.59 -4.05 -5.23
CA MET A 18 6.39 -3.82 -6.04
C MET A 18 5.97 -2.35 -6.04
N ALA A 19 6.21 -1.59 -4.96
CA ALA A 19 5.99 -0.15 -4.95
C ALA A 19 6.90 0.58 -5.96
N GLU A 20 8.15 0.15 -6.09
CA GLU A 20 9.07 0.68 -7.09
C GLU A 20 8.64 0.29 -8.52
N ASP A 21 8.17 -0.94 -8.72
CA ASP A 21 7.61 -1.38 -10.01
C ASP A 21 6.32 -0.63 -10.38
N ALA A 22 5.50 -0.29 -9.39
CA ALA A 22 4.30 0.51 -9.58
C ALA A 22 4.63 1.99 -9.85
N LYS A 23 5.73 2.51 -9.28
CA LYS A 23 6.26 3.84 -9.62
C LYS A 23 6.82 3.91 -11.04
N SER A 24 7.53 2.86 -11.48
CA SER A 24 8.09 2.80 -12.82
C SER A 24 7.04 2.50 -13.90
N GLY A 25 5.81 2.18 -13.51
CA GLY A 25 4.70 1.86 -14.41
C GLY A 25 4.71 0.42 -14.93
N ASN A 26 5.55 -0.45 -14.35
CA ASN A 26 5.58 -1.88 -14.69
C ASN A 26 4.42 -2.66 -14.05
N VAL A 27 3.86 -2.13 -12.95
CA VAL A 27 2.71 -2.71 -12.23
C VAL A 27 1.61 -1.65 -12.14
N ASP A 28 0.34 -2.08 -12.29
CA ASP A 28 -0.78 -1.16 -12.14
C ASP A 28 -0.91 -0.70 -10.69
N ARG A 29 -1.23 0.59 -10.51
CA ARG A 29 -1.37 1.20 -9.18
C ARG A 29 -2.42 0.50 -8.34
N ARG A 30 -3.55 0.10 -8.93
CA ARG A 30 -4.65 -0.55 -8.20
C ARG A 30 -4.26 -1.94 -7.75
N GLU A 31 -3.47 -2.65 -8.55
CA GLU A 31 -2.95 -3.97 -8.20
C GLU A 31 -2.01 -3.87 -6.99
N PHE A 32 -1.07 -2.92 -7.00
CA PHE A 32 -0.23 -2.66 -5.84
C PHE A 32 -1.05 -2.28 -4.60
N LEU A 33 -2.03 -1.38 -4.73
CA LEU A 33 -2.86 -0.96 -3.58
C LEU A 33 -3.68 -2.11 -3.01
N ALA A 34 -4.18 -3.01 -3.86
CA ALA A 34 -4.90 -4.19 -3.42
C ALA A 34 -3.99 -5.13 -2.63
N LEU A 35 -2.79 -5.43 -3.15
CA LEU A 35 -1.83 -6.28 -2.46
C LEU A 35 -1.32 -5.64 -1.17
N ALA A 36 -0.97 -4.35 -1.19
CA ALA A 36 -0.56 -3.61 -0.01
C ALA A 36 -1.62 -3.69 1.11
N SER A 37 -2.90 -3.55 0.76
CA SER A 37 -4.03 -3.71 1.69
C SER A 37 -4.12 -5.12 2.29
N VAL A 38 -3.94 -6.17 1.47
CA VAL A 38 -3.90 -7.58 1.93
C VAL A 38 -2.78 -7.80 2.94
N PHE A 39 -1.62 -7.17 2.74
CA PHE A 39 -0.49 -7.24 3.68
C PHE A 39 -0.61 -6.27 4.87
N GLY A 40 -1.76 -5.59 5.02
CA GLY A 40 -2.03 -4.72 6.16
C GLY A 40 -1.40 -3.33 6.06
N ALA A 41 -0.93 -2.90 4.89
CA ALA A 41 -0.52 -1.53 4.67
C ALA A 41 -1.75 -0.62 4.76
N SER A 42 -1.68 0.40 5.61
CA SER A 42 -2.71 1.44 5.64
C SER A 42 -2.70 2.24 4.34
N THR A 43 -3.82 2.89 4.02
CA THR A 43 -3.91 3.78 2.85
C THR A 43 -2.81 4.84 2.87
N ALA A 44 -2.52 5.43 4.03
CA ALA A 44 -1.44 6.40 4.15
C ALA A 44 -0.07 5.79 3.83
N MET A 45 0.20 4.58 4.31
CA MET A 45 1.45 3.86 4.05
C MET A 45 1.62 3.50 2.58
N ALA A 46 0.60 2.91 1.95
CA ALA A 46 0.66 2.48 0.56
C ALA A 46 0.82 3.66 -0.40
N TYR A 47 0.12 4.77 -0.17
CA TYR A 47 0.29 5.98 -0.97
C TYR A 47 1.64 6.67 -0.74
N GLY A 48 2.14 6.65 0.51
CA GLY A 48 3.49 7.10 0.83
C GLY A 48 4.56 6.27 0.10
N MET A 49 4.39 4.96 0.00
CA MET A 49 5.29 4.08 -0.76
C MET A 49 5.34 4.44 -2.23
N LEU A 50 4.22 4.84 -2.83
CA LEU A 50 4.14 5.30 -4.23
C LEU A 50 4.65 6.73 -4.43
N GLY A 51 4.96 7.47 -3.36
CA GLY A 51 5.26 8.91 -3.45
C GLY A 51 4.06 9.74 -3.90
N LEU A 52 2.84 9.25 -3.66
CA LEU A 52 1.60 9.92 -4.04
C LEU A 52 0.95 10.56 -2.81
N ALA A 53 0.26 11.69 -3.03
CA ALA A 53 -0.61 12.25 -2.02
C ALA A 53 -1.77 11.27 -1.72
N ALA A 54 -2.11 11.11 -0.44
CA ALA A 54 -3.23 10.28 -0.03
C ALA A 54 -4.54 10.78 -0.68
N PRO A 55 -5.47 9.88 -1.03
CA PRO A 55 -6.69 10.27 -1.71
C PRO A 55 -7.56 11.11 -0.75
N THR A 56 -7.97 12.29 -1.20
CA THR A 56 -8.95 13.10 -0.48
C THR A 56 -10.34 12.48 -0.66
N PRO A 57 -11.19 12.47 0.39
CA PRO A 57 -12.55 11.96 0.26
C PRO A 57 -13.30 12.71 -0.85
N ALA A 58 -13.81 11.98 -1.84
CA ALA A 58 -14.69 12.54 -2.84
C ALA A 58 -16.02 12.89 -2.16
N ARG A 59 -16.35 14.18 -2.14
CA ARG A 59 -17.67 14.64 -1.68
C ARG A 59 -18.62 14.50 -2.87
N ALA A 60 -19.62 13.64 -2.76
CA ALA A 60 -20.76 13.67 -3.66
C ALA A 60 -21.62 14.87 -3.27
N GLU A 61 -21.97 15.70 -4.25
CA GLU A 61 -22.97 16.76 -4.15
C GLU A 61 -24.35 16.27 -4.58
#